data_AF-A0A4C1Y1Z3-F1
#
_entry.id   AF-A0A4C1Y1Z3-F1
#
_cell.length_a   1.000
_cell.length_b   1.000
_cell.length_c   1.000
_cell.angle_alpha   90.00
_cell.angle_beta   90.00
_cell.angle_gamma   90.00
#
_symmetry.space_group_name_H-M   'P 1'
#
loop_
_entity.id
_entity.type
_entity.pdbx_description
1 polymer ?
#
loop_
_entity_poly.entity_id
_entity_poly.type
_entity_poly.pdbx_seq_one_letter_code
_entity_poly.pdbx_strand_id
1 'polypeptide(L)'
;MKDAKQSSAALVLYFCRSYDPSMTYGRVRQPAAPAVVPHWVHYDKRCLRFKAFMRQSVFENPDESYRTRFFDIFYFLEDDTMLVIEPRVKVRWTR
;
A
#
# COMPACT_ATOMS: atom_id res chain seq x y z
N MET A 1 -10.80 80.71 7.26
CA MET A 1 -9.32 80.66 7.13
C MET A 1 -8.83 79.74 8.23
N LYS A 2 -8.53 78.47 8.01
CA LYS A 2 -7.48 77.98 7.11
C LYS A 2 -7.83 76.56 6.62
N ASP A 3 -8.18 76.51 5.35
CA ASP A 3 -7.78 75.55 4.32
C ASP A 3 -7.68 74.06 4.67
N ALA A 4 -8.65 73.35 4.09
CA ALA A 4 -8.66 71.93 3.82
C ALA A 4 -7.44 71.50 2.99
N LYS A 5 -6.61 70.62 3.56
CA LYS A 5 -5.69 69.75 2.83
C LYS A 5 -5.63 68.39 3.53
N GLN A 6 -6.74 67.65 3.50
CA GLN A 6 -6.67 66.21 3.76
C GLN A 6 -6.31 65.53 2.43
N SER A 7 -5.04 65.16 2.37
CA SER A 7 -4.33 64.52 1.28
C SER A 7 -5.13 63.41 0.57
N SER A 8 -5.16 63.52 -0.76
CA SER A 8 -5.68 62.58 -1.77
C SER A 8 -5.08 61.15 -1.71
N ALA A 9 -4.25 60.83 -0.71
CA ALA A 9 -3.59 59.53 -0.59
C ALA A 9 -4.42 58.47 0.16
N ALA A 10 -5.50 58.86 0.86
CA ALA A 10 -6.31 57.93 1.66
C ALA A 10 -7.41 57.19 0.88
N LEU A 11 -7.70 57.58 -0.37
CA LEU A 11 -8.74 56.95 -1.22
C LEU A 11 -8.19 55.92 -2.23
N VAL A 12 -6.88 55.71 -2.26
CA VAL A 12 -6.26 54.69 -3.15
C VAL A 12 -6.05 53.35 -2.42
N LEU A 13 -6.16 53.34 -1.08
CA LEU A 13 -5.95 52.15 -0.26
C LEU A 13 -7.22 51.34 0.02
N TYR A 14 -8.36 51.71 -0.55
CA TYR A 14 -9.64 51.00 -0.35
C TYR A 14 -10.09 50.11 -1.51
N PHE A 15 -9.27 49.91 -2.55
CA PHE A 15 -9.68 49.11 -3.72
C PHE A 15 -8.60 48.14 -4.23
N CYS A 16 -7.98 47.38 -3.33
CA CYS A 16 -7.45 46.07 -3.72
C CYS A 16 -8.04 45.03 -2.78
N ARG A 17 -9.35 44.82 -2.94
CA ARG A 17 -10.02 43.65 -2.40
C ARG A 17 -9.48 42.48 -3.22
N SER A 18 -8.49 41.79 -2.64
CA SER A 18 -7.95 40.49 -3.01
C SER A 18 -8.38 39.99 -4.40
N TYR A 19 -7.54 40.17 -5.42
CA TYR A 19 -7.75 39.55 -6.74
C TYR A 19 -7.70 38.03 -6.58
N ASP A 20 -8.87 37.40 -6.45
CA ASP A 20 -9.02 35.95 -6.54
C ASP A 20 -9.26 35.60 -8.02
N PRO A 21 -8.25 35.06 -8.73
CA PRO A 21 -8.38 34.71 -10.15
C PRO A 21 -9.46 33.65 -10.41
N SER A 22 -9.93 32.95 -9.38
CA SER A 22 -11.07 32.03 -9.50
C SER A 22 -12.41 32.73 -9.77
N MET A 23 -12.51 34.05 -9.56
CA MET A 23 -13.69 34.84 -9.93
C MET A 23 -13.74 35.18 -11.42
N THR A 24 -12.60 35.40 -12.06
CA THR A 24 -12.51 35.78 -13.49
C THR A 24 -12.43 34.56 -14.41
N TYR A 25 -11.67 33.55 -14.01
CA TYR A 25 -11.40 32.37 -14.84
C TYR A 25 -12.10 31.10 -14.31
N GLY A 26 -12.85 31.20 -13.22
CA GLY A 26 -13.45 30.06 -12.54
C GLY A 26 -12.43 29.30 -11.68
N ARG A 27 -12.92 28.60 -10.66
CA ARG A 27 -12.07 27.70 -9.86
C ARG A 27 -11.60 26.55 -10.75
N VAL A 28 -10.29 26.34 -10.82
CA VAL A 28 -9.69 25.20 -11.54
C VAL A 28 -10.33 23.92 -11.02
N ARG A 29 -10.82 23.06 -11.92
CA ARG A 29 -11.35 21.75 -11.55
C ARG A 29 -10.26 21.02 -10.79
N GLN A 30 -10.51 20.73 -9.51
CA GLN A 30 -9.61 19.86 -8.76
C GLN A 30 -9.59 18.51 -9.47
N PRO A 31 -8.40 17.88 -9.62
CA PRO A 31 -8.33 16.54 -10.17
C PRO A 31 -9.28 15.64 -9.38
N ALA A 32 -10.03 14.81 -10.10
CA ALA A 32 -10.94 13.88 -9.46
C ALA A 32 -10.18 13.04 -8.43
N ALA A 33 -10.80 12.79 -7.29
CA ALA A 33 -10.23 11.91 -6.29
C ALA A 33 -9.87 10.56 -6.97
N PRO A 34 -8.72 9.95 -6.61
CA PRO A 34 -8.34 8.67 -7.18
C PRO A 34 -9.46 7.66 -6.91
N ALA A 35 -9.81 6.90 -7.94
CA ALA A 35 -10.82 5.85 -7.80
C ALA A 35 -10.35 4.86 -6.74
N VAL A 36 -11.18 4.62 -5.73
CA VAL A 36 -10.91 3.61 -4.70
C VAL A 36 -11.11 2.25 -5.34
N VAL A 37 -10.01 1.54 -5.56
CA VAL A 37 -10.02 0.16 -6.05
C VAL A 37 -10.15 -0.77 -4.84
N PRO A 38 -11.14 -1.66 -4.80
CA PRO A 38 -11.30 -2.57 -3.68
C PRO A 38 -10.15 -3.59 -3.61
N HIS A 39 -9.89 -4.11 -2.41
CA HIS A 39 -8.72 -4.96 -2.11
C HIS A 39 -8.57 -6.15 -3.06
N TRP A 40 -9.65 -6.89 -3.30
CA TRP A 40 -9.67 -8.06 -4.20
C TRP A 40 -9.31 -7.70 -5.64
N VAL A 41 -9.72 -6.54 -6.15
CA VAL A 41 -9.29 -6.04 -7.48
C VAL A 41 -7.82 -5.63 -7.45
N HIS A 42 -7.38 -4.99 -6.37
CA HIS A 42 -6.00 -4.55 -6.27
C HIS A 42 -5.05 -5.76 -6.30
N TYR A 43 -5.38 -6.84 -5.61
CA TYR A 43 -4.50 -8.00 -5.43
C TYR A 43 -4.84 -9.23 -6.28
N ASP A 44 -5.67 -9.09 -7.33
CA ASP A 44 -6.02 -10.19 -8.24
C ASP A 44 -4.76 -10.96 -8.68
N LYS A 45 -4.78 -12.29 -8.46
CA LYS A 45 -3.71 -13.26 -8.79
C LYS A 45 -2.33 -12.97 -8.17
N ARG A 46 -2.22 -12.07 -7.19
CA ARG A 46 -0.96 -11.87 -6.48
C ARG A 46 -0.84 -12.89 -5.33
N CYS A 47 0.25 -13.63 -5.32
CA CYS A 47 0.54 -14.60 -4.25
C CYS A 47 1.96 -14.43 -3.72
N LEU A 48 2.14 -14.66 -2.43
CA LEU A 48 3.45 -14.77 -1.79
C LEU A 48 3.78 -16.24 -1.58
N ARG A 49 5.03 -16.61 -1.84
CA ARG A 49 5.54 -17.96 -1.58
C ARG A 49 6.62 -17.91 -0.52
N PHE A 50 6.40 -18.63 0.57
CA PHE A 50 7.38 -18.81 1.64
C PHE A 50 7.86 -20.26 1.64
N LYS A 51 9.18 -20.43 1.68
CA LYS A 51 9.80 -21.74 1.89
C LYS A 51 10.01 -21.94 3.39
N ALA A 52 9.40 -22.98 3.94
CA ALA A 52 9.51 -23.30 5.35
C ALA A 52 10.01 -24.74 5.52
N PHE A 53 10.53 -25.05 6.71
CA PHE A 53 10.86 -26.41 7.09
C PHE A 53 10.54 -26.63 8.57
N MET A 54 10.17 -27.84 8.91
CA MET A 54 9.92 -28.29 10.29
C MET A 54 10.87 -29.42 10.61
N ARG A 55 11.40 -29.43 11.84
CA ARG A 55 12.15 -30.57 12.38
C ARG A 55 11.21 -31.41 13.24
N GLN A 56 10.95 -32.63 12.81
CA GLN A 56 10.18 -33.61 13.58
C GLN A 56 11.14 -34.44 14.43
N SER A 57 10.98 -34.43 15.75
CA SER A 57 11.74 -35.30 16.65
C SER A 57 11.31 -36.77 16.47
N VAL A 58 12.29 -37.67 16.38
CA VAL A 58 12.07 -39.12 16.35
C VAL A 58 12.79 -39.71 17.56
N PHE A 59 12.06 -40.45 18.40
CA PHE A 59 12.60 -40.99 19.65
C PHE A 59 13.03 -42.47 19.55
N GLU A 60 12.62 -43.18 18.50
CA GLU A 60 12.82 -44.63 18.39
C GLU A 60 14.11 -45.06 17.68
N ASN A 61 14.84 -44.14 17.06
CA ASN A 61 16.04 -44.48 16.28
C ASN A 61 17.30 -43.90 16.94
N PRO A 62 18.28 -44.71 17.38
CA PRO A 62 19.51 -44.19 18.01
C PRO A 62 20.39 -43.38 17.04
N ASP A 63 20.28 -43.63 15.73
CA ASP A 63 21.09 -42.96 14.70
C ASP A 63 20.47 -41.64 14.18
N GLU A 64 19.16 -41.42 14.38
CA GLU A 64 18.45 -40.29 13.76
C GLU A 64 17.47 -39.65 14.76
N SER A 65 17.93 -38.59 15.43
CA SER A 65 17.17 -37.87 16.47
C SER A 65 16.11 -36.91 15.92
N TYR A 66 16.23 -36.46 14.66
CA TYR A 66 15.25 -35.58 14.03
C TYR A 66 15.21 -35.73 12.50
N ARG A 67 14.02 -35.56 11.92
CA ARG A 67 13.78 -35.52 10.46
C ARG A 67 13.34 -34.14 10.03
N THR A 68 13.94 -33.61 8.97
CA THR A 68 13.54 -32.32 8.39
C THR A 68 12.49 -32.52 7.31
N ARG A 69 11.32 -31.89 7.46
CA ARG A 69 10.26 -31.82 6.46
C ARG A 69 10.21 -30.42 5.87
N PHE A 70 10.13 -30.32 4.55
CA PHE A 70 10.02 -29.04 3.84
C PHE A 70 8.55 -28.75 3.53
N PHE A 71 8.18 -27.47 3.52
CA PHE A 71 6.86 -26.99 3.16
C PHE A 71 6.99 -25.78 2.24
N ASP A 72 6.13 -25.71 1.24
CA ASP A 72 5.87 -24.50 0.46
C ASP A 72 4.55 -23.90 0.95
N ILE A 73 4.61 -22.69 1.49
CA ILE A 73 3.43 -21.94 1.96
C ILE A 73 3.13 -20.87 0.91
N PHE A 74 1.90 -20.87 0.40
CA PHE A 74 1.36 -19.87 -0.50
C PHE A 74 0.35 -19.01 0.25
N TYR A 75 0.49 -17.69 0.15
CA TYR A 75 -0.43 -16.71 0.71
C TYR A 75 -1.11 -15.97 -0.44
N PHE A 76 -2.44 -16.02 -0.51
CA PHE A 76 -3.22 -15.33 -1.53
C PHE A 76 -3.60 -13.95 -1.00
N LEU A 77 -3.13 -12.90 -1.68
CA LEU A 77 -3.38 -11.51 -1.24
C LEU A 77 -4.80 -11.03 -1.56
N GLU A 78 -5.53 -11.76 -2.39
CA GLU A 78 -6.90 -11.44 -2.80
C GLU A 78 -7.90 -11.59 -1.65
N ASP A 79 -7.79 -12.69 -0.89
CA ASP A 79 -8.77 -13.12 0.11
C ASP A 79 -8.13 -13.49 1.47
N ASP A 80 -6.84 -13.22 1.65
CA ASP A 80 -6.04 -13.53 2.86
C ASP A 80 -6.01 -15.02 3.22
N THR A 81 -6.20 -15.90 2.24
CA THR A 81 -6.13 -17.35 2.44
C THR A 81 -4.70 -17.89 2.34
N MET A 82 -4.48 -19.04 2.96
CA MET A 82 -3.18 -19.71 2.99
C MET A 82 -3.29 -21.16 2.51
N LEU A 83 -2.35 -21.58 1.67
CA LEU A 83 -2.20 -22.95 1.17
C LEU A 83 -0.83 -23.47 1.57
N VAL A 84 -0.80 -24.64 2.23
CA VAL A 84 0.45 -25.29 2.63
C VAL A 84 0.59 -26.59 1.86
N ILE A 85 1.69 -26.74 1.13
CA ILE A 85 2.02 -27.95 0.38
C ILE A 85 3.29 -28.58 0.94
N GLU A 86 3.24 -29.86 1.28
CA GLU A 86 4.43 -30.68 1.54
C GLU A 86 4.95 -31.21 0.18
N PRO A 87 6.04 -30.66 -0.38
CA PRO A 87 6.62 -31.20 -1.60
C PRO A 87 7.04 -32.65 -1.38
N ARG A 88 6.73 -33.50 -2.37
CA ARG A 88 7.17 -34.90 -2.36
C ARG A 88 8.70 -34.92 -2.30
N VAL A 89 9.23 -35.35 -1.16
CA VAL A 89 10.66 -35.60 -1.00
C VAL A 89 11.05 -36.65 -2.03
N LYS A 90 11.94 -36.29 -2.96
CA LYS A 90 12.52 -37.26 -3.89
C LYS A 90 13.42 -38.18 -3.09
N VAL A 91 12.86 -39.27 -2.59
CA VAL A 91 13.64 -40.36 -2.02
C VAL A 91 14.57 -40.85 -3.12
N ARG A 92 15.87 -40.71 -2.90
CA ARG A 92 16.88 -41.22 -3.82
C ARG A 92 16.91 -42.74 -3.69
N TRP A 93 15.96 -43.41 -4.33
CA TRP A 93 16.05 -44.85 -4.58
C TRP A 93 16.28 -45.04 -6.07
N THR A 94 17.55 -45.04 -6.47
CA THR A 94 18.06 -45.74 -7.68
C THR A 94 19.59 -45.78 -7.61
N ARG A 95 20.10 -46.99 -7.39
CA ARG A 95 21.48 -47.51 -7.35
C ARG A 95 22.39 -47.09 -6.20
#